data_AF-A0A0C3MNH0-F1
#
_entry.id   AF-A0A0C3MNH0-F1
#
_cell.length_a   1.000
_cell.length_b   1.000
_cell.length_c   1.000
_cell.angle_alpha   90.00
_cell.angle_beta   90.00
_cell.angle_gamma   90.00
#
_symmetry.space_group_name_H-M   'P 1'
#
loop_
_entity.id
_entity.type
_entity.pdbx_description
1 polymer ?
#
loop_
_entity_poly.entity_id
_entity_poly.type
_entity_poly.pdbx_seq_one_letter_code
_entity_poly.pdbx_strand_id
1 'polypeptide(L)'
;MRFNKLAIMCCAACFTAASAFAADDQLELDGNVKNNGMNDWEQVLIDGAGAIAISVDRETGMAGVIPDLPPKTIFWKGGSKDTNDVTEWWYKDGAVPDKDDIRNGIAAAYRDSNDDLVFYFGADRYANNGDAIFGFWFFQADVGPNGSNQFTGQHTDGDLFIVMEYPQGSNAEPFVQVMEWLEGGGDVSDNLKLLYNSENDTMHSAKCDAIDVAEEACAITNEDDSQMTVWDYMAKDGSTATYPHESFFEGRVNVSEILGDNIPCFSSFLIETRSSRSETAQLKDFIGGEFPLCSIMVTKTCKVERLALASDNTTKTYVASFEATVTNDGSGAYDADFPLMLVDDAGTPMDTSDDVVIDETVGYFNGGLGLAGGASFQYSGTFFTDDNPPMNTIEATVDFGSSTASDDFTIECSSLDLNPAIDLTKVCTSELVEDGGEVILSVDYDIVSCNLGDVPLNAEISDATVGLTDVPYLLDIAQACEIDTDCSVGTCDNGLCLEAPGLVYGDPVCAIISDTYRPSTLPTGNRLNSQNTVSVSAYSVFDVNETEELTDEVTATCPLCPIQPEPQPE
;
A
#
# COMPACT_ATOMS: atom_id res chain seq x y z
N MET A 1 -32.60 81.77 -37.51
CA MET A 1 -31.77 81.40 -36.35
C MET A 1 -32.32 80.11 -35.79
N ARG A 2 -31.68 78.98 -36.12
CA ARG A 2 -31.98 77.65 -35.57
C ARG A 2 -30.96 77.41 -34.46
N PHE A 3 -31.40 77.21 -33.23
CA PHE A 3 -30.54 76.76 -32.14
C PHE A 3 -30.79 75.26 -31.93
N ASN A 4 -29.76 74.46 -32.18
CA ASN A 4 -29.70 73.03 -31.88
C ASN A 4 -29.75 72.82 -30.37
N LYS A 5 -30.68 71.99 -29.90
CA LYS A 5 -30.64 71.38 -28.57
C LYS A 5 -29.81 70.10 -28.68
N LEU A 6 -28.63 70.10 -28.06
CA LEU A 6 -27.79 68.93 -27.88
C LEU A 6 -28.38 68.10 -26.72
N ALA A 7 -28.85 66.90 -27.01
CA ALA A 7 -29.26 65.93 -26.00
C ALA A 7 -28.00 65.20 -25.52
N ILE A 8 -27.68 65.34 -24.24
CA ILE A 8 -26.61 64.57 -23.58
C ILE A 8 -27.28 63.29 -23.07
N MET A 9 -26.94 62.17 -23.73
CA MET A 9 -27.30 60.83 -23.34
C MET A 9 -26.32 60.40 -22.24
N CYS A 10 -26.78 60.34 -20.99
CA CYS A 10 -26.00 59.84 -19.86
C CYS A 10 -26.02 58.31 -19.93
N CYS A 11 -24.93 57.71 -20.40
CA CYS A 11 -24.74 56.27 -20.41
C CYS A 11 -24.34 55.86 -18.98
N ALA A 12 -25.26 55.24 -18.24
CA ALA A 12 -24.93 54.58 -16.98
C ALA A 12 -24.16 53.29 -17.31
N ALA A 13 -22.83 53.37 -17.30
CA ALA A 13 -21.99 52.20 -17.29
C ALA A 13 -22.08 51.58 -15.89
N CYS A 14 -22.75 50.43 -15.80
CA CYS A 14 -22.71 49.56 -14.64
C CYS A 14 -21.28 48.98 -14.60
N PHE A 15 -20.42 49.55 -13.77
CA PHE A 15 -19.15 48.91 -13.41
C PHE A 15 -19.50 47.76 -12.46
N THR A 16 -19.53 46.54 -12.98
CA THR A 16 -19.29 45.37 -12.14
C THR A 16 -17.84 45.48 -11.68
N ALA A 17 -17.62 45.64 -10.38
CA ALA A 17 -16.30 45.43 -9.81
C ALA A 17 -15.97 43.96 -10.05
N ALA A 18 -15.09 43.68 -11.00
CA ALA A 18 -14.37 42.43 -11.00
C ALA A 18 -13.26 42.61 -9.96
N SER A 19 -13.34 41.83 -8.88
CA SER A 19 -12.23 41.65 -7.94
C SER A 19 -11.00 41.28 -8.77
N ALA A 20 -9.91 42.03 -8.60
CA ALA A 20 -8.66 41.67 -9.26
C ALA A 20 -8.05 40.55 -8.44
N PHE A 21 -8.21 39.32 -8.92
CA PHE A 21 -7.60 38.14 -8.34
C PHE A 21 -6.07 38.24 -8.40
N ALA A 22 -5.38 37.76 -7.36
CA ALA A 22 -4.02 37.28 -7.53
C ALA A 22 -4.08 36.17 -8.58
N ALA A 23 -3.35 36.30 -9.68
CA ALA A 23 -3.58 35.52 -10.89
C ALA A 23 -3.15 34.02 -10.80
N ASP A 24 -2.91 33.50 -9.60
CA ASP A 24 -2.21 32.22 -9.37
C ASP A 24 -2.86 31.29 -8.31
N ASP A 25 -3.82 31.78 -7.52
CA ASP A 25 -4.42 30.96 -6.46
C ASP A 25 -5.24 29.80 -7.03
N GLN A 26 -5.06 28.61 -6.43
CA GLN A 26 -5.82 27.40 -6.78
C GLN A 26 -7.20 27.37 -6.11
N LEU A 27 -7.34 28.11 -5.00
CA LEU A 27 -8.57 28.28 -4.25
C LEU A 27 -8.91 29.77 -4.13
N GLU A 28 -10.16 30.13 -4.41
CA GLU A 28 -10.69 31.47 -4.16
C GLU A 28 -10.74 31.74 -2.65
N LEU A 29 -10.14 32.84 -2.20
CA LEU A 29 -10.15 33.29 -0.80
C LEU A 29 -10.85 34.65 -0.72
N ASP A 30 -12.17 34.63 -0.58
CA ASP A 30 -13.05 35.81 -0.64
C ASP A 30 -13.98 35.93 0.59
N GLY A 31 -13.70 35.17 1.64
CA GLY A 31 -14.48 35.09 2.86
C GLY A 31 -15.75 34.25 2.71
N ASN A 32 -15.80 33.29 1.79
CA ASN A 32 -16.89 32.31 1.77
C ASN A 32 -16.39 30.91 1.36
N VAL A 33 -17.34 29.99 1.19
CA VAL A 33 -17.05 28.57 0.89
C VAL A 33 -17.59 28.16 -0.47
N LYS A 34 -18.14 29.12 -1.23
CA LYS A 34 -19.02 28.88 -2.37
C LYS A 34 -18.34 29.32 -3.64
N ASN A 35 -18.15 28.36 -4.54
CA ASN A 35 -17.64 28.64 -5.87
C ASN A 35 -18.58 29.51 -6.70
N ASN A 36 -18.01 30.64 -7.11
CA ASN A 36 -18.65 31.62 -7.96
C ASN A 36 -17.91 31.82 -9.30
N GLY A 37 -17.03 30.89 -9.66
CA GLY A 37 -16.26 30.92 -10.91
C GLY A 37 -14.86 30.30 -10.79
N MET A 38 -14.31 30.20 -9.58
CA MET A 38 -13.07 29.49 -9.25
C MET A 38 -13.32 28.48 -8.14
N ASN A 39 -12.43 27.51 -8.00
CA ASN A 39 -12.56 26.48 -6.97
C ASN A 39 -12.56 27.14 -5.59
N ASP A 40 -13.42 26.66 -4.71
CA ASP A 40 -13.59 27.11 -3.34
C ASP A 40 -13.76 25.85 -2.45
N TRP A 41 -13.89 26.01 -1.14
CA TRP A 41 -14.02 24.93 -0.16
C TRP A 41 -15.15 23.94 -0.51
N GLU A 42 -16.24 24.38 -1.14
CA GLU A 42 -17.29 23.50 -1.67
C GLU A 42 -16.73 22.41 -2.59
N GLN A 43 -15.81 22.75 -3.50
CA GLN A 43 -15.27 21.82 -4.49
C GLN A 43 -14.23 20.92 -3.86
N VAL A 44 -13.45 21.44 -2.89
CA VAL A 44 -12.53 20.63 -2.09
C VAL A 44 -13.26 19.43 -1.49
N LEU A 45 -14.51 19.61 -1.03
CA LEU A 45 -15.31 18.53 -0.45
C LEU A 45 -16.03 17.63 -1.45
N ILE A 46 -16.22 18.08 -2.69
CA ILE A 46 -16.94 17.29 -3.71
C ILE A 46 -15.99 16.37 -4.48
N ASP A 47 -14.88 16.91 -4.97
CA ASP A 47 -13.95 16.21 -5.85
C ASP A 47 -12.48 16.47 -5.51
N GLY A 48 -12.21 17.13 -4.38
CA GLY A 48 -10.87 17.51 -3.96
C GLY A 48 -10.33 18.75 -4.64
N ALA A 49 -10.99 19.29 -5.69
CA ALA A 49 -10.58 20.49 -6.41
C ALA A 49 -9.13 20.51 -6.93
N GLY A 50 -8.48 19.34 -7.09
CA GLY A 50 -7.07 19.25 -7.45
C GLY A 50 -6.09 19.42 -6.29
N ALA A 51 -6.59 19.39 -5.04
CA ALA A 51 -5.79 19.39 -3.84
C ALA A 51 -4.85 18.18 -3.83
N ILE A 52 -3.63 18.43 -3.38
CA ILE A 52 -2.59 17.41 -3.27
C ILE A 52 -2.55 16.78 -1.86
N ALA A 53 -3.15 17.45 -0.87
CA ALA A 53 -3.52 16.91 0.43
C ALA A 53 -4.74 17.68 0.96
N ILE A 54 -5.61 17.01 1.73
CA ILE A 54 -6.74 17.62 2.44
C ILE A 54 -6.66 17.08 3.87
N SER A 55 -7.04 17.90 4.86
CA SER A 55 -7.16 17.45 6.24
C SER A 55 -8.02 16.19 6.35
N VAL A 56 -7.60 15.24 7.18
CA VAL A 56 -8.34 13.99 7.44
C VAL A 56 -8.73 13.94 8.91
N ASP A 57 -10.01 13.69 9.17
CA ASP A 57 -10.55 13.51 10.52
C ASP A 57 -10.07 12.17 11.10
N ARG A 58 -9.40 12.21 12.25
CA ARG A 58 -8.80 11.02 12.91
C ARG A 58 -9.82 10.01 13.43
N GLU A 59 -11.05 10.42 13.73
CA GLU A 59 -12.08 9.52 14.24
C GLU A 59 -12.76 8.76 13.09
N THR A 60 -12.94 9.41 11.94
CA THR A 60 -13.72 8.89 10.80
C THR A 60 -12.87 8.43 9.63
N GLY A 61 -11.61 8.86 9.53
CA GLY A 61 -10.74 8.67 8.37
C GLY A 61 -11.21 9.40 7.11
N MET A 62 -12.12 10.37 7.26
CA MET A 62 -12.69 11.10 6.12
C MET A 62 -11.87 12.37 5.84
N ALA A 63 -11.46 12.53 4.57
CA ALA A 63 -10.86 13.77 4.10
C ALA A 63 -11.92 14.89 4.03
N GLY A 64 -11.55 16.09 4.48
CA GLY A 64 -12.37 17.29 4.45
C GLY A 64 -12.36 18.06 5.76
N VAL A 65 -13.53 18.60 6.10
CA VAL A 65 -13.74 19.42 7.29
C VAL A 65 -13.73 18.55 8.54
N ILE A 66 -13.00 19.02 9.54
CA ILE A 66 -13.00 18.44 10.88
C ILE A 66 -13.99 19.23 11.73
N PRO A 67 -15.01 18.60 12.34
CA PRO A 67 -15.92 19.27 13.26
C PRO A 67 -15.35 19.29 14.68
N ASP A 68 -15.42 20.43 15.36
CA ASP A 68 -15.30 20.43 16.82
C ASP A 68 -16.66 20.07 17.43
N LEU A 69 -16.63 19.15 18.38
CA LEU A 69 -17.81 18.69 19.11
C LEU A 69 -17.73 19.21 20.55
N PRO A 70 -18.18 20.44 20.84
CA PRO A 70 -18.25 20.99 22.18
C PRO A 70 -18.91 20.02 23.17
N PRO A 71 -18.45 19.93 24.43
CA PRO A 71 -17.49 20.81 25.10
C PRO A 71 -16.06 20.22 25.14
N LYS A 72 -15.58 19.63 24.04
CA LYS A 72 -14.25 19.02 23.98
C LYS A 72 -13.17 20.12 23.83
N THR A 73 -11.91 19.71 23.69
CA THR A 73 -10.81 20.54 23.11
C THR A 73 -10.34 21.84 23.79
N ILE A 74 -10.32 21.94 25.12
CA ILE A 74 -9.74 23.12 25.79
C ILE A 74 -8.27 22.93 26.15
N PHE A 75 -7.40 23.85 25.75
CA PHE A 75 -6.04 23.97 26.30
C PHE A 75 -6.05 24.31 27.80
N TRP A 76 -5.28 23.55 28.57
CA TRP A 76 -5.27 23.63 30.02
C TRP A 76 -3.84 23.73 30.57
N LYS A 77 -3.68 24.21 31.82
CA LYS A 77 -2.39 24.45 32.51
C LYS A 77 -1.48 25.48 31.83
N GLY A 78 -0.41 25.86 32.55
CA GLY A 78 0.51 26.93 32.14
C GLY A 78 1.54 26.53 31.08
N GLY A 79 1.76 25.23 30.85
CA GLY A 79 2.70 24.72 29.84
C GLY A 79 2.13 24.69 28.41
N SER A 80 0.81 24.76 28.25
CA SER A 80 0.15 24.85 26.93
C SER A 80 0.36 26.24 26.34
N LYS A 81 1.43 26.37 25.55
CA LYS A 81 1.93 27.60 24.95
C LYS A 81 2.60 27.25 23.63
N ASP A 82 2.42 28.09 22.62
CA ASP A 82 3.08 27.93 21.32
C ASP A 82 4.61 28.01 21.40
N THR A 83 5.16 28.62 22.46
CA THR A 83 6.60 28.69 22.70
C THR A 83 7.17 27.42 23.34
N ASN A 84 6.31 26.52 23.82
CA ASN A 84 6.68 25.30 24.52
C ASN A 84 6.39 24.10 23.64
N ASP A 85 7.18 23.04 23.82
CA ASP A 85 7.00 21.80 23.07
C ASP A 85 5.62 21.17 23.31
N VAL A 86 5.07 20.48 22.31
CA VAL A 86 3.79 19.75 22.38
C VAL A 86 3.73 18.78 23.55
N THR A 87 4.86 18.20 23.96
CA THR A 87 4.96 17.32 25.14
C THR A 87 4.57 18.01 26.46
N GLU A 88 4.60 19.35 26.51
CA GLU A 88 4.15 20.16 27.63
C GLU A 88 2.67 20.55 27.54
N TRP A 89 2.01 20.32 26.41
CA TRP A 89 0.63 20.74 26.19
C TRP A 89 -0.35 19.80 26.91
N TRP A 90 -1.37 20.41 27.48
CA TRP A 90 -2.45 19.72 28.18
C TRP A 90 -3.80 20.17 27.65
N TYR A 91 -4.75 19.24 27.65
CA TYR A 91 -6.12 19.55 27.30
C TYR A 91 -7.12 18.98 28.31
N LYS A 92 -8.36 19.46 28.25
CA LYS A 92 -9.50 18.89 28.96
C LYS A 92 -10.80 19.27 28.25
N ASP A 93 -11.87 18.59 28.62
CA ASP A 93 -13.22 19.03 28.29
C ASP A 93 -13.63 20.21 29.19
N GLY A 94 -14.37 21.16 28.62
CA GLY A 94 -14.93 22.28 29.36
C GLY A 94 -15.60 23.33 28.49
N ALA A 95 -15.87 24.49 29.07
CA ALA A 95 -16.38 25.65 28.33
C ALA A 95 -15.24 26.59 27.92
N VAL A 96 -15.15 26.86 26.62
CA VAL A 96 -14.33 27.93 26.04
C VAL A 96 -15.16 29.23 26.05
N PRO A 97 -14.57 30.43 26.15
CA PRO A 97 -15.32 31.65 25.85
C PRO A 97 -15.93 31.58 24.45
N ASP A 98 -17.23 31.86 24.31
CA ASP A 98 -17.96 31.68 23.05
C ASP A 98 -17.30 32.30 21.80
N LYS A 99 -16.51 33.38 21.95
CA LYS A 99 -15.83 34.05 20.83
C LYS A 99 -14.57 33.33 20.34
N ASP A 100 -14.01 32.48 21.19
CA ASP A 100 -12.80 31.69 20.97
C ASP A 100 -13.16 30.22 20.71
N ASP A 101 -14.45 29.87 20.68
CA ASP A 101 -14.96 28.50 20.48
C ASP A 101 -15.02 28.19 18.98
N ILE A 102 -14.22 27.23 18.53
CA ILE A 102 -14.11 26.78 17.14
C ILE A 102 -15.28 25.83 16.86
N ARG A 103 -15.80 25.83 15.63
CA ARG A 103 -16.87 24.90 15.23
C ARG A 103 -16.40 23.90 14.21
N ASN A 104 -15.57 24.33 13.27
CA ASN A 104 -15.00 23.48 12.24
C ASN A 104 -13.63 24.01 11.82
N GLY A 105 -12.81 23.11 11.28
CA GLY A 105 -11.50 23.40 10.71
C GLY A 105 -11.25 22.60 9.44
N ILE A 106 -10.49 23.17 8.51
CA ILE A 106 -10.07 22.50 7.27
C ILE A 106 -8.69 23.00 6.86
N ALA A 107 -7.90 22.13 6.25
CA ALA A 107 -6.68 22.48 5.56
C ALA A 107 -6.59 21.75 4.23
N ALA A 108 -5.96 22.37 3.23
CA ALA A 108 -5.68 21.75 1.95
C ALA A 108 -4.33 22.25 1.40
N ALA A 109 -3.58 21.38 0.76
CA ALA A 109 -2.37 21.72 0.03
C ALA A 109 -2.63 21.72 -1.47
N TYR A 110 -1.98 22.61 -2.20
CA TYR A 110 -1.99 22.67 -3.65
C TYR A 110 -0.60 22.98 -4.20
N ARG A 111 -0.40 22.69 -5.49
CA ARG A 111 0.66 23.28 -6.31
C ARG A 111 0.06 24.43 -7.11
N ASP A 112 0.64 25.62 -7.00
CA ASP A 112 0.21 26.76 -7.82
C ASP A 112 0.76 26.68 -9.26
N SER A 113 0.57 27.72 -10.07
CA SER A 113 1.06 27.71 -11.46
C SER A 113 2.57 27.86 -11.59
N ASN A 114 3.27 28.26 -10.52
CA ASN A 114 4.73 28.29 -10.42
C ASN A 114 5.32 26.97 -9.89
N ASP A 115 4.47 25.98 -9.59
CA ASP A 115 4.81 24.71 -8.93
C ASP A 115 5.21 24.87 -7.46
N ASP A 116 4.82 25.99 -6.84
CA ASP A 116 5.01 26.22 -5.41
C ASP A 116 3.98 25.46 -4.59
N LEU A 117 4.41 24.92 -3.44
CA LEU A 117 3.54 24.31 -2.47
C LEU A 117 2.84 25.41 -1.66
N VAL A 118 1.52 25.45 -1.75
CA VAL A 118 0.70 26.44 -1.04
C VAL A 118 -0.28 25.70 -0.12
N PHE A 119 -0.28 26.05 1.16
CA PHE A 119 -1.29 25.58 2.10
C PHE A 119 -2.40 26.61 2.22
N TYR A 120 -3.63 26.12 2.16
CA TYR A 120 -4.85 26.85 2.42
C TYR A 120 -5.45 26.28 3.70
N PHE A 121 -5.99 27.15 4.55
CA PHE A 121 -6.58 26.75 5.81
C PHE A 121 -7.82 27.59 6.10
N GLY A 122 -8.80 26.98 6.77
CA GLY A 122 -10.06 27.60 7.10
C GLY A 122 -10.59 27.14 8.45
N ALA A 123 -11.30 28.02 9.14
CA ALA A 123 -11.99 27.72 10.39
C ALA A 123 -13.24 28.58 10.55
N ASP A 124 -14.26 28.06 11.24
CA ASP A 124 -15.38 28.85 11.69
C ASP A 124 -15.50 28.88 13.22
N ARG A 125 -16.07 29.98 13.73
CA ARG A 125 -16.26 30.21 15.17
C ARG A 125 -17.73 30.26 15.57
N TYR A 126 -17.99 29.95 16.84
CA TYR A 126 -19.33 29.95 17.41
C TYR A 126 -19.95 31.34 17.53
N ALA A 127 -19.19 32.33 18.00
CA ALA A 127 -19.67 33.70 18.21
C ALA A 127 -18.77 34.76 17.57
N ASN A 128 -19.40 35.69 16.85
CA ASN A 128 -18.73 36.73 16.07
C ASN A 128 -18.48 38.04 16.83
N ASN A 129 -18.23 37.98 18.13
CA ASN A 129 -18.07 39.17 18.96
C ASN A 129 -16.60 39.45 19.34
N GLY A 130 -16.12 40.63 18.98
CA GLY A 130 -14.75 41.08 19.19
C GLY A 130 -13.76 40.42 18.23
N ASP A 131 -12.51 40.86 18.37
CA ASP A 131 -11.37 40.39 17.59
C ASP A 131 -11.24 38.86 17.67
N ALA A 132 -10.93 38.26 16.52
CA ALA A 132 -10.65 36.84 16.37
C ALA A 132 -9.16 36.64 16.16
N ILE A 133 -8.58 35.66 16.85
CA ILE A 133 -7.16 35.32 16.70
C ILE A 133 -7.05 33.81 16.64
N PHE A 134 -6.55 33.33 15.52
CA PHE A 134 -6.34 31.92 15.24
C PHE A 134 -4.84 31.64 15.05
N GLY A 135 -4.41 30.49 15.55
CA GLY A 135 -3.14 29.88 15.24
C GLY A 135 -3.36 28.62 14.39
N PHE A 136 -2.50 28.37 13.42
CA PHE A 136 -2.52 27.21 12.55
C PHE A 136 -1.14 26.57 12.58
N TRP A 137 -1.05 25.40 13.17
CA TRP A 137 0.13 24.58 13.20
C TRP A 137 0.05 23.51 12.11
N PHE A 138 1.16 23.30 11.41
CA PHE A 138 1.40 22.13 10.57
C PHE A 138 2.64 21.43 11.12
N PHE A 139 2.48 20.16 11.47
CA PHE A 139 3.50 19.36 12.15
C PHE A 139 4.00 18.23 11.27
N GLN A 140 5.29 17.92 11.42
CA GLN A 140 5.88 16.70 10.87
C GLN A 140 5.44 15.46 11.65
N ALA A 141 5.25 15.57 12.95
CA ALA A 141 4.76 14.49 13.81
C ALA A 141 3.22 14.42 13.82
N ASP A 142 2.67 13.26 14.18
CA ASP A 142 1.24 13.11 14.45
C ASP A 142 0.88 13.73 15.82
N VAL A 143 0.49 15.00 15.80
CA VAL A 143 0.16 15.80 16.99
C VAL A 143 -1.35 15.83 17.21
N GLY A 144 -1.78 15.27 18.35
CA GLY A 144 -3.19 15.28 18.73
C GLY A 144 -3.44 14.84 20.18
N PRO A 145 -4.68 14.91 20.66
CA PRO A 145 -5.03 14.47 22.01
C PRO A 145 -4.79 12.97 22.25
N ASN A 146 -4.08 12.61 23.33
CA ASN A 146 -3.71 11.22 23.63
C ASN A 146 -4.75 10.43 24.46
N GLY A 147 -5.94 10.99 24.69
CA GLY A 147 -6.98 10.39 25.55
C GLY A 147 -6.73 10.53 27.06
N SER A 148 -5.60 11.09 27.48
CA SER A 148 -5.15 11.20 28.88
C SER A 148 -4.80 12.65 29.30
N ASN A 149 -5.52 13.63 28.74
CA ASN A 149 -5.35 15.07 29.02
C ASN A 149 -4.00 15.68 28.58
N GLN A 150 -3.24 14.99 27.73
CA GLN A 150 -2.00 15.50 27.11
C GLN A 150 -2.01 15.25 25.59
N PHE A 151 -1.05 15.82 24.88
CA PHE A 151 -0.88 15.56 23.45
C PHE A 151 0.09 14.39 23.20
N THR A 152 -0.05 13.74 22.04
CA THR A 152 0.99 12.93 21.40
C THR A 152 1.83 13.79 20.46
N GLY A 153 2.98 13.27 20.05
CA GLY A 153 3.93 13.99 19.20
C GLY A 153 4.79 14.98 19.99
N GLN A 154 5.71 15.61 19.27
CA GLN A 154 6.62 16.65 19.74
C GLN A 154 6.89 17.59 18.55
N HIS A 155 7.32 18.81 18.83
CA HIS A 155 7.73 19.67 17.73
C HIS A 155 9.01 19.16 17.08
N THR A 156 9.13 19.40 15.78
CA THR A 156 10.35 19.17 15.02
C THR A 156 10.76 20.48 14.35
N ASP A 157 12.07 20.72 14.26
CA ASP A 157 12.61 21.82 13.46
C ASP A 157 11.99 21.81 12.05
N GLY A 158 11.40 22.95 11.65
CA GLY A 158 10.67 23.08 10.39
C GLY A 158 9.15 22.94 10.50
N ASP A 159 8.59 22.59 11.67
CA ASP A 159 7.14 22.72 11.89
C ASP A 159 6.70 24.18 11.65
N LEU A 160 5.56 24.36 10.98
CA LEU A 160 5.10 25.67 10.53
C LEU A 160 3.98 26.17 11.44
N PHE A 161 4.09 27.43 11.88
CA PHE A 161 3.08 28.10 12.69
C PHE A 161 2.63 29.41 12.05
N ILE A 162 1.34 29.54 11.79
CA ILE A 162 0.72 30.74 11.25
C ILE A 162 -0.20 31.33 12.31
N VAL A 163 -0.02 32.60 12.64
CA VAL A 163 -0.95 33.37 13.48
C VAL A 163 -1.66 34.39 12.61
N MET A 164 -2.98 34.37 12.63
CA MET A 164 -3.80 35.42 12.03
C MET A 164 -4.70 36.09 13.06
N GLU A 165 -4.83 37.41 12.95
CA GLU A 165 -5.84 38.18 13.68
C GLU A 165 -6.69 38.97 12.71
N TYR A 166 -7.99 38.97 12.96
CA TYR A 166 -8.91 39.93 12.37
C TYR A 166 -9.48 40.85 13.46
N PRO A 167 -9.08 42.13 13.48
CA PRO A 167 -9.63 43.08 14.43
C PRO A 167 -11.05 43.48 13.99
N GLN A 168 -11.99 43.53 14.95
CA GLN A 168 -13.37 43.88 14.64
C GLN A 168 -13.48 45.40 14.39
N GLY A 169 -13.57 45.78 13.12
CA GLY A 169 -13.57 47.18 12.71
C GLY A 169 -13.97 47.38 11.25
N SER A 170 -14.52 48.56 10.94
CA SER A 170 -14.81 48.92 9.55
C SER A 170 -13.50 49.06 8.76
N ASN A 171 -13.36 48.31 7.67
CA ASN A 171 -12.15 48.23 6.83
C ASN A 171 -10.91 47.78 7.63
N ALA A 172 -11.09 46.82 8.53
CA ALA A 172 -9.98 46.19 9.23
C ALA A 172 -9.10 45.42 8.24
N GLU A 173 -7.79 45.64 8.31
CA GLU A 173 -6.81 44.78 7.65
C GLU A 173 -6.44 43.64 8.61
N PRO A 174 -6.33 42.40 8.12
CA PRO A 174 -5.85 41.29 8.93
C PRO A 174 -4.37 41.46 9.28
N PHE A 175 -3.98 40.83 10.37
CA PHE A 175 -2.60 40.56 10.71
C PHE A 175 -2.28 39.11 10.36
N VAL A 176 -1.12 38.86 9.74
CA VAL A 176 -0.62 37.51 9.45
C VAL A 176 0.85 37.44 9.83
N GLN A 177 1.22 36.39 10.57
CA GLN A 177 2.59 36.10 10.96
C GLN A 177 2.86 34.62 10.74
N VAL A 178 3.95 34.31 10.06
CA VAL A 178 4.39 32.94 9.80
C VAL A 178 5.72 32.71 10.51
N MET A 179 5.83 31.59 11.22
CA MET A 179 6.97 31.21 12.04
C MET A 179 7.34 29.74 11.81
N GLU A 180 8.60 29.45 12.04
CA GLU A 180 9.18 28.11 12.05
C GLU A 180 9.42 27.70 13.51
N TRP A 181 9.12 26.46 13.87
CA TRP A 181 9.74 25.85 15.05
C TRP A 181 11.21 25.58 14.77
N LEU A 182 12.09 26.03 15.66
CA LEU A 182 13.52 25.79 15.60
C LEU A 182 14.09 25.72 17.03
N GLU A 183 14.36 24.52 17.53
CA GLU A 183 14.72 24.28 18.93
C GLU A 183 15.98 25.08 19.33
N GLY A 184 15.82 26.00 20.28
CA GLY A 184 16.88 26.87 20.78
C GLY A 184 17.45 27.88 19.74
N GLY A 185 16.82 27.99 18.56
CA GLY A 185 17.27 28.82 17.45
C GLY A 185 16.33 29.97 17.09
N GLY A 186 15.24 30.17 17.84
CA GLY A 186 14.24 31.19 17.53
C GLY A 186 14.67 32.63 17.82
N ASP A 187 14.01 33.59 17.16
CA ASP A 187 14.21 35.04 17.35
C ASP A 187 12.95 35.76 17.88
N VAL A 188 11.78 35.10 17.83
CA VAL A 188 10.53 35.54 18.47
C VAL A 188 10.41 34.96 19.88
N SER A 189 10.77 33.70 20.04
CA SER A 189 10.94 33.01 21.33
C SER A 189 12.13 32.05 21.24
N ASP A 190 12.47 31.35 22.32
CA ASP A 190 13.60 30.40 22.31
C ASP A 190 13.49 29.35 21.17
N ASN A 191 12.25 28.95 20.80
CA ASN A 191 11.99 27.91 19.81
C ASN A 191 11.20 28.38 18.58
N LEU A 192 10.87 29.67 18.46
CA LEU A 192 10.10 30.19 17.32
C LEU A 192 10.91 31.22 16.55
N LYS A 193 11.12 30.95 15.26
CA LYS A 193 11.81 31.85 14.32
C LYS A 193 10.80 32.51 13.40
N LEU A 194 10.89 33.82 13.24
CA LEU A 194 10.05 34.60 12.34
C LEU A 194 10.44 34.33 10.88
N LEU A 195 9.46 33.99 10.06
CA LEU A 195 9.62 33.85 8.60
C LEU A 195 8.94 35.00 7.87
N TYR A 196 7.71 35.35 8.27
CA TYR A 196 6.95 36.45 7.68
C TYR A 196 6.13 37.19 8.74
N ASN A 197 5.93 38.49 8.52
CA ASN A 197 5.06 39.33 9.34
C ASN A 197 4.48 40.45 8.49
N SER A 198 3.15 40.50 8.37
CA SER A 198 2.47 41.46 7.52
C SER A 198 2.64 42.92 7.96
N GLU A 199 3.00 43.20 9.21
CA GLU A 199 3.29 44.58 9.64
C GLU A 199 4.63 45.11 9.12
N ASN A 200 5.54 44.21 8.73
CA ASN A 200 6.80 44.57 8.10
C ASN A 200 6.67 44.76 6.59
N ASP A 201 5.63 44.19 5.97
CA ASP A 201 5.30 44.43 4.57
C ASP A 201 4.39 45.65 4.44
N THR A 202 4.96 46.74 3.92
CA THR A 202 4.24 48.01 3.73
C THR A 202 3.81 48.23 2.28
N MET A 203 4.11 47.28 1.40
CA MET A 203 3.85 47.36 -0.03
C MET A 203 2.67 46.49 -0.46
N HIS A 204 2.42 45.40 0.26
CA HIS A 204 1.31 44.50 -0.02
C HIS A 204 0.29 44.45 1.13
N SER A 205 -0.94 44.07 0.83
CA SER A 205 -1.99 43.82 1.81
C SER A 205 -1.92 42.39 2.31
N ALA A 206 -2.22 42.20 3.60
CA ALA A 206 -2.39 40.88 4.19
C ALA A 206 -3.78 40.27 3.90
N LYS A 207 -4.68 41.03 3.26
CA LYS A 207 -6.03 40.59 2.93
C LYS A 207 -6.05 39.84 1.60
N CYS A 208 -6.55 38.62 1.60
CA CYS A 208 -6.42 37.72 0.43
C CYS A 208 -7.12 38.21 -0.85
N ASP A 209 -8.22 38.96 -0.74
CA ASP A 209 -8.98 39.48 -1.89
C ASP A 209 -8.46 40.83 -2.42
N ALA A 210 -7.33 41.32 -1.89
CA ALA A 210 -6.74 42.59 -2.29
C ALA A 210 -6.01 42.49 -3.63
N ILE A 211 -5.94 43.62 -4.35
CA ILE A 211 -5.27 43.71 -5.66
C ILE A 211 -3.76 43.43 -5.56
N ASP A 212 -3.12 43.98 -4.51
CA ASP A 212 -1.69 43.85 -4.25
C ASP A 212 -1.51 43.03 -2.95
N VAL A 213 -1.92 41.76 -2.97
CA VAL A 213 -1.79 40.83 -1.83
C VAL A 213 -0.35 40.31 -1.72
N ALA A 214 0.11 40.05 -0.49
CA ALA A 214 1.41 39.43 -0.26
C ALA A 214 1.49 38.00 -0.84
N GLU A 215 2.65 37.64 -1.39
CA GLU A 215 2.88 36.32 -2.00
C GLU A 215 3.10 35.25 -0.91
N GLU A 216 3.70 35.63 0.23
CA GLU A 216 4.08 34.71 1.29
C GLU A 216 2.89 34.16 2.06
N ALA A 217 1.97 35.03 2.51
CA ALA A 217 0.78 34.63 3.25
C ALA A 217 -0.27 35.73 3.28
N CYS A 218 -1.54 35.34 3.35
CA CYS A 218 -2.66 36.25 3.53
C CYS A 218 -3.77 35.58 4.35
N ALA A 219 -4.69 36.39 4.88
CA ALA A 219 -5.89 35.92 5.54
C ALA A 219 -7.11 36.76 5.14
N ILE A 220 -8.31 36.23 5.31
CA ILE A 220 -9.57 36.94 5.11
C ILE A 220 -10.67 36.33 5.98
N THR A 221 -11.72 37.11 6.21
CA THR A 221 -12.96 36.66 6.85
C THR A 221 -14.16 37.19 6.09
N ASN A 222 -15.33 36.61 6.31
CA ASN A 222 -16.55 37.04 5.68
C ASN A 222 -16.99 38.43 6.18
N GLU A 223 -16.96 39.45 5.31
CA GLU A 223 -17.33 40.83 5.65
C GLU A 223 -18.84 41.06 5.75
N ASP A 224 -19.65 40.16 5.20
CA ASP A 224 -21.11 40.15 5.28
C ASP A 224 -21.59 38.73 5.64
N ASP A 225 -22.89 38.59 5.95
CA ASP A 225 -23.50 37.28 6.14
C ASP A 225 -23.40 36.46 4.85
N SER A 226 -22.63 35.38 4.87
CA SER A 226 -22.43 34.50 3.73
C SER A 226 -23.53 33.43 3.70
N GLN A 227 -24.19 33.28 2.54
CA GLN A 227 -25.25 32.30 2.33
C GLN A 227 -24.65 30.99 1.85
N MET A 228 -25.06 29.87 2.45
CA MET A 228 -24.60 28.49 2.21
C MET A 228 -23.48 28.06 3.18
N THR A 229 -23.74 26.96 3.90
CA THR A 229 -22.74 26.19 4.62
C THR A 229 -22.60 24.86 3.86
N VAL A 230 -21.38 24.45 3.55
CA VAL A 230 -21.10 23.18 2.86
C VAL A 230 -20.76 22.05 3.85
N TRP A 231 -20.65 22.39 5.12
CA TRP A 231 -20.61 21.51 6.28
C TRP A 231 -21.61 21.96 7.36
N ASP A 232 -21.80 21.12 8.37
CA ASP A 232 -22.67 21.42 9.52
C ASP A 232 -22.06 22.56 10.35
N TYR A 233 -22.82 23.65 10.50
CA TYR A 233 -22.43 24.81 11.28
C TYR A 233 -23.63 25.33 12.09
N MET A 234 -23.36 25.80 13.31
CA MET A 234 -24.36 26.47 14.13
C MET A 234 -23.74 27.66 14.86
N ALA A 235 -24.15 28.86 14.46
CA ALA A 235 -23.79 30.09 15.13
C ALA A 235 -24.51 30.24 16.48
N LYS A 236 -23.96 31.08 17.36
CA LYS A 236 -24.53 31.41 18.67
C LYS A 236 -25.94 32.00 18.64
N ASP A 237 -26.31 32.69 17.55
CA ASP A 237 -27.66 33.23 17.36
C ASP A 237 -28.68 32.17 16.91
N GLY A 238 -28.22 30.95 16.65
CA GLY A 238 -29.02 29.81 16.18
C GLY A 238 -29.08 29.67 14.66
N SER A 239 -28.34 30.48 13.90
CA SER A 239 -28.24 30.35 12.45
C SER A 239 -27.47 29.09 12.06
N THR A 240 -28.02 28.31 11.12
CA THR A 240 -27.43 27.03 10.64
C THR A 240 -27.29 26.95 9.12
N ALA A 241 -27.62 28.01 8.39
CA ALA A 241 -27.62 28.03 6.92
C ALA A 241 -26.78 29.19 6.34
N THR A 242 -26.14 29.95 7.23
CA THR A 242 -25.38 31.15 6.92
C THR A 242 -24.21 31.23 7.89
N TYR A 243 -23.06 31.72 7.41
CA TYR A 243 -22.00 32.21 8.27
C TYR A 243 -22.28 33.69 8.55
N PRO A 244 -22.63 34.09 9.79
CA PRO A 244 -22.77 35.50 10.14
C PRO A 244 -21.47 36.27 9.90
N HIS A 245 -21.55 37.58 9.68
CA HIS A 245 -20.38 38.47 9.61
C HIS A 245 -19.25 38.10 10.59
N GLU A 246 -18.02 37.98 10.12
CA GLU A 246 -16.82 37.59 10.89
C GLU A 246 -16.97 36.24 11.64
N SER A 247 -17.54 35.21 11.01
CA SER A 247 -17.67 33.86 11.59
C SER A 247 -16.85 32.80 10.85
N PHE A 248 -16.49 33.02 9.59
CA PHE A 248 -15.65 32.13 8.80
C PHE A 248 -14.34 32.84 8.45
N PHE A 249 -13.23 32.16 8.68
CA PHE A 249 -11.88 32.67 8.52
C PHE A 249 -11.12 31.71 7.63
N GLU A 250 -10.34 32.27 6.72
CA GLU A 250 -9.51 31.49 5.82
C GLU A 250 -8.23 32.23 5.49
N GLY A 251 -7.26 31.52 4.95
CA GLY A 251 -6.01 32.09 4.53
C GLY A 251 -5.18 31.10 3.74
N ARG A 252 -4.04 31.59 3.26
CA ARG A 252 -3.01 30.76 2.65
C ARG A 252 -1.61 31.14 3.12
N VAL A 253 -0.70 30.21 2.93
CA VAL A 253 0.74 30.41 3.04
C VAL A 253 1.43 29.71 1.85
N ASN A 254 2.26 30.44 1.11
CA ASN A 254 3.17 29.85 0.13
C ASN A 254 4.36 29.24 0.90
N VAL A 255 4.30 27.92 1.09
CA VAL A 255 5.28 27.16 1.88
C VAL A 255 6.63 27.11 1.14
N SER A 256 6.61 27.01 -0.19
CA SER A 256 7.83 27.09 -1.00
C SER A 256 8.55 28.42 -0.83
N GLU A 257 7.83 29.54 -0.85
CA GLU A 257 8.46 30.87 -0.65
C GLU A 257 8.97 31.05 0.79
N ILE A 258 8.20 30.57 1.78
CA ILE A 258 8.52 30.74 3.19
C ILE A 258 9.68 29.85 3.68
N LEU A 259 9.72 28.58 3.26
CA LEU A 259 10.71 27.59 3.71
C LEU A 259 11.82 27.33 2.68
N GLY A 260 11.65 27.77 1.44
CA GLY A 260 12.58 27.51 0.33
C GLY A 260 12.63 26.03 -0.04
N ASP A 261 13.82 25.54 -0.38
CA ASP A 261 14.02 24.16 -0.85
C ASP A 261 13.84 23.08 0.25
N ASN A 262 13.77 23.47 1.54
CA ASN A 262 13.75 22.54 2.67
C ASN A 262 12.34 22.42 3.27
N ILE A 263 11.38 21.97 2.47
CA ILE A 263 10.00 21.74 2.93
C ILE A 263 9.93 20.36 3.60
N PRO A 264 9.59 20.27 4.90
CA PRO A 264 9.50 18.98 5.56
C PRO A 264 8.17 18.27 5.25
N CYS A 265 8.12 16.99 5.58
CA CYS A 265 6.91 16.18 5.44
C CYS A 265 5.95 16.43 6.59
N PHE A 266 4.96 17.29 6.36
CA PHE A 266 3.85 17.50 7.29
C PHE A 266 2.91 16.29 7.29
N SER A 267 2.52 15.83 8.48
CA SER A 267 1.64 14.69 8.69
C SER A 267 0.36 15.05 9.45
N SER A 268 0.36 16.16 10.19
CA SER A 268 -0.81 16.62 10.92
C SER A 268 -0.90 18.14 10.98
N PHE A 269 -2.08 18.64 11.33
CA PHE A 269 -2.32 20.05 11.57
C PHE A 269 -3.18 20.26 12.82
N LEU A 270 -3.07 21.46 13.40
CA LEU A 270 -3.90 21.89 14.52
C LEU A 270 -4.21 23.37 14.39
N ILE A 271 -5.48 23.71 14.50
CA ILE A 271 -5.99 25.07 14.60
C ILE A 271 -6.23 25.36 16.08
N GLU A 272 -5.83 26.52 16.55
CA GLU A 272 -6.05 26.98 17.91
C GLU A 272 -6.62 28.40 17.95
N THR A 273 -7.29 28.76 19.05
CA THR A 273 -7.69 30.14 19.33
C THR A 273 -6.98 30.68 20.55
N ARG A 274 -6.64 31.97 20.52
CA ARG A 274 -5.76 32.58 21.53
C ARG A 274 -6.23 33.95 22.00
N SER A 275 -5.78 34.32 23.20
CA SER A 275 -6.19 35.59 23.84
C SER A 275 -5.58 36.85 23.23
N SER A 276 -4.50 36.73 22.47
CA SER A 276 -3.76 37.83 21.81
C SER A 276 -2.79 37.26 20.77
N ARG A 277 -2.20 38.14 19.93
CA ARG A 277 -1.12 37.77 18.99
C ARG A 277 0.17 37.30 19.66
N SER A 278 0.34 37.57 20.95
CA SER A 278 1.59 37.25 21.65
C SER A 278 1.83 35.75 21.65
N GLU A 279 3.06 35.34 21.40
CA GLU A 279 3.52 33.96 21.38
C GLU A 279 3.32 33.28 22.73
N THR A 280 3.28 34.07 23.81
CA THR A 280 3.00 33.59 25.18
C THR A 280 1.52 33.70 25.56
N ALA A 281 0.61 33.95 24.59
CA ALA A 281 -0.82 34.09 24.81
C ALA A 281 -1.43 32.87 25.50
N GLN A 282 -2.56 33.07 26.17
CA GLN A 282 -3.32 31.94 26.68
C GLN A 282 -4.09 31.31 25.53
N LEU A 283 -3.71 30.09 25.16
CA LEU A 283 -4.45 29.25 24.23
C LEU A 283 -5.81 28.87 24.82
N LYS A 284 -6.81 28.71 23.96
CA LYS A 284 -8.21 28.52 24.32
C LYS A 284 -8.69 27.18 23.79
N ASP A 285 -9.26 27.19 22.59
CA ASP A 285 -9.79 26.01 21.92
C ASP A 285 -8.78 25.44 20.93
N PHE A 286 -9.00 24.22 20.49
CA PHE A 286 -8.29 23.66 19.35
C PHE A 286 -9.12 22.65 18.56
N ILE A 287 -8.71 22.43 17.32
CA ILE A 287 -9.17 21.33 16.50
C ILE A 287 -8.03 20.89 15.60
N GLY A 288 -7.92 19.60 15.28
CA GLY A 288 -6.83 19.14 14.41
C GLY A 288 -7.04 17.72 13.91
N GLY A 289 -6.36 17.40 12.83
CA GLY A 289 -6.42 16.10 12.18
C GLY A 289 -5.10 15.76 11.50
N GLU A 290 -5.15 14.71 10.71
CA GLU A 290 -4.06 14.36 9.82
C GLU A 290 -4.02 15.35 8.65
N PHE A 291 -2.82 15.56 8.13
CA PHE A 291 -2.53 16.36 6.94
C PHE A 291 -1.43 15.64 6.16
N PRO A 292 -1.77 14.55 5.44
CA PRO A 292 -0.80 13.60 4.92
C PRO A 292 -0.11 14.11 3.65
N LEU A 293 0.80 15.08 3.78
CA LEU A 293 1.56 15.61 2.63
C LEU A 293 2.51 14.55 2.04
N CYS A 294 3.04 13.69 2.90
CA CYS A 294 3.91 12.57 2.54
C CYS A 294 3.25 11.26 2.98
N SER A 295 2.69 10.53 2.02
CA SER A 295 2.00 9.24 2.18
C SER A 295 2.62 8.22 1.23
N ILE A 296 2.57 6.95 1.63
CA ILE A 296 2.97 5.83 0.77
C ILE A 296 1.80 4.87 0.64
N MET A 297 1.65 4.28 -0.55
CA MET A 297 0.73 3.20 -0.81
C MET A 297 1.48 2.01 -1.39
N VAL A 298 1.20 0.82 -0.89
CA VAL A 298 1.76 -0.42 -1.43
C VAL A 298 0.65 -1.35 -1.94
N THR A 299 0.88 -1.94 -3.10
CA THR A 299 0.00 -2.98 -3.66
C THR A 299 0.84 -4.18 -4.05
N LYS A 300 0.22 -5.37 -4.05
CA LYS A 300 0.94 -6.62 -4.29
C LYS A 300 0.16 -7.57 -5.20
N THR A 301 0.88 -8.28 -6.04
CA THR A 301 0.40 -9.49 -6.72
C THR A 301 1.32 -10.66 -6.38
N CYS A 302 0.76 -11.87 -6.29
CA CYS A 302 1.52 -13.07 -5.91
C CYS A 302 0.94 -14.33 -6.55
N LYS A 303 1.81 -15.29 -6.88
CA LYS A 303 1.44 -16.63 -7.36
C LYS A 303 2.48 -17.68 -7.03
N VAL A 304 2.02 -18.92 -6.85
CA VAL A 304 2.88 -20.10 -6.81
C VAL A 304 3.33 -20.44 -8.23
N GLU A 305 4.63 -20.46 -8.47
CA GLU A 305 5.20 -20.66 -9.80
C GLU A 305 5.41 -22.13 -10.14
N ARG A 306 5.95 -22.89 -9.17
CA ARG A 306 6.36 -24.28 -9.34
C ARG A 306 6.62 -24.96 -8.00
N LEU A 307 6.78 -26.29 -8.06
CA LEU A 307 7.40 -27.07 -6.99
C LEU A 307 8.87 -26.68 -6.82
N ALA A 308 9.35 -26.71 -5.57
CA ALA A 308 10.74 -26.53 -5.23
C ALA A 308 11.59 -27.72 -5.71
N LEU A 309 12.80 -27.42 -6.17
CA LEU A 309 13.78 -28.39 -6.64
C LEU A 309 14.90 -28.53 -5.61
N ALA A 310 15.64 -29.64 -5.68
CA ALA A 310 16.84 -29.82 -4.85
C ALA A 310 17.85 -28.67 -4.98
N SER A 311 17.95 -28.07 -6.18
CA SER A 311 18.83 -26.92 -6.46
C SER A 311 18.41 -25.64 -5.74
N ASP A 312 17.18 -25.53 -5.27
CA ASP A 312 16.68 -24.36 -4.52
C ASP A 312 17.16 -24.35 -3.06
N ASN A 313 17.76 -25.46 -2.59
CA ASN A 313 18.34 -25.60 -1.24
C ASN A 313 17.36 -25.21 -0.11
N THR A 314 16.10 -25.63 -0.24
CA THR A 314 15.02 -25.39 0.71
C THR A 314 14.36 -26.71 1.12
N THR A 315 13.74 -26.73 2.31
CA THR A 315 12.88 -27.84 2.75
C THR A 315 11.41 -27.61 2.43
N LYS A 316 11.08 -26.46 1.86
CA LYS A 316 9.71 -26.06 1.51
C LYS A 316 9.28 -26.67 0.19
N THR A 317 7.96 -26.82 0.03
CA THR A 317 7.37 -27.52 -1.11
C THR A 317 7.27 -26.68 -2.38
N TYR A 318 6.95 -25.40 -2.25
CA TYR A 318 6.60 -24.51 -3.35
C TYR A 318 7.54 -23.31 -3.42
N VAL A 319 7.74 -22.82 -4.65
CA VAL A 319 8.38 -21.52 -4.92
C VAL A 319 7.30 -20.57 -5.40
N ALA A 320 7.09 -19.49 -4.65
CA ALA A 320 6.18 -18.42 -5.00
C ALA A 320 6.95 -17.17 -5.43
N SER A 321 6.32 -16.36 -6.28
CA SER A 321 6.82 -15.05 -6.68
C SER A 321 5.82 -13.97 -6.32
N PHE A 322 6.33 -12.77 -6.11
CA PHE A 322 5.50 -11.58 -5.95
C PHE A 322 6.07 -10.38 -6.70
N GLU A 323 5.18 -9.46 -7.04
CA GLU A 323 5.50 -8.13 -7.52
C GLU A 323 4.71 -7.13 -6.67
N ALA A 324 5.43 -6.27 -5.96
CA ALA A 324 4.90 -5.16 -5.20
C ALA A 324 5.11 -3.86 -5.97
N THR A 325 4.10 -2.98 -5.97
CA THR A 325 4.20 -1.61 -6.46
C THR A 325 4.08 -0.67 -5.29
N VAL A 326 5.13 0.11 -5.08
CA VAL A 326 5.21 1.13 -4.03
C VAL A 326 4.99 2.48 -4.70
N THR A 327 4.01 3.22 -4.23
CA THR A 327 3.58 4.51 -4.78
C THR A 327 3.75 5.57 -3.72
N ASN A 328 4.38 6.69 -4.06
CA ASN A 328 4.21 7.91 -3.29
C ASN A 328 2.80 8.44 -3.61
N ASP A 329 1.82 8.07 -2.80
CA ASP A 329 0.46 8.60 -2.92
C ASP A 329 0.28 9.92 -2.15
N GLY A 330 1.33 10.34 -1.44
CA GLY A 330 1.55 11.72 -1.03
C GLY A 330 1.91 12.63 -2.21
N SER A 331 2.05 13.90 -1.88
CA SER A 331 2.20 14.96 -2.88
C SER A 331 3.54 15.69 -2.84
N GLY A 332 4.27 15.56 -1.74
CA GLY A 332 5.69 15.93 -1.65
C GLY A 332 6.58 14.92 -2.41
N ALA A 333 7.60 15.40 -3.11
CA ALA A 333 8.59 14.50 -3.71
C ALA A 333 9.53 13.97 -2.63
N TYR A 334 9.84 12.68 -2.68
CA TYR A 334 10.80 12.05 -1.78
C TYR A 334 12.19 12.17 -2.36
N ASP A 335 13.14 12.66 -1.57
CA ASP A 335 14.53 12.71 -2.01
C ASP A 335 15.11 11.30 -2.15
N ALA A 336 16.08 11.17 -3.05
CA ALA A 336 16.73 9.89 -3.33
C ALA A 336 17.45 9.28 -2.10
N ASP A 337 17.75 10.12 -1.10
CA ASP A 337 18.50 9.74 0.10
C ASP A 337 17.58 9.35 1.28
N PHE A 338 16.26 9.49 1.16
CA PHE A 338 15.34 9.06 2.22
C PHE A 338 15.39 7.55 2.41
N PRO A 339 15.58 7.05 3.66
CA PRO A 339 15.50 5.63 3.96
C PRO A 339 14.12 5.08 3.61
N LEU A 340 14.10 3.92 2.97
CA LEU A 340 12.91 3.16 2.62
C LEU A 340 13.15 1.69 3.00
N MET A 341 12.30 1.19 3.88
CA MET A 341 12.28 -0.19 4.32
C MET A 341 11.12 -0.94 3.66
N LEU A 342 11.41 -2.07 3.02
CA LEU A 342 10.42 -3.04 2.56
C LEU A 342 10.57 -4.32 3.35
N VAL A 343 9.46 -4.83 3.89
CA VAL A 343 9.39 -6.11 4.59
C VAL A 343 8.38 -6.99 3.85
N ASP A 344 8.87 -8.04 3.19
CA ASP A 344 8.03 -9.10 2.63
C ASP A 344 7.93 -10.25 3.65
N ASP A 345 6.72 -10.48 4.14
CA ASP A 345 6.38 -11.57 5.06
C ASP A 345 5.72 -12.71 4.27
N ALA A 346 6.35 -13.88 4.30
CA ALA A 346 5.98 -15.09 3.56
C ALA A 346 4.72 -15.81 4.08
N GLY A 347 3.84 -15.12 4.81
CA GLY A 347 2.59 -15.66 5.35
C GLY A 347 2.72 -16.16 6.79
N THR A 348 3.76 -15.71 7.49
CA THR A 348 4.18 -16.15 8.81
C THR A 348 4.35 -14.96 9.78
N PRO A 349 3.30 -14.18 10.11
CA PRO A 349 3.45 -12.90 10.83
C PRO A 349 4.06 -12.94 12.24
N MET A 350 4.32 -14.13 12.79
CA MET A 350 4.98 -14.31 14.07
C MET A 350 6.40 -14.89 13.96
N ASP A 351 6.84 -15.28 12.76
CA ASP A 351 8.15 -15.84 12.49
C ASP A 351 8.86 -14.96 11.46
N THR A 352 9.77 -14.12 11.93
CA THR A 352 10.50 -13.21 11.04
C THR A 352 11.73 -13.86 10.40
N SER A 353 11.89 -15.19 10.52
CA SER A 353 13.09 -15.87 10.03
C SER A 353 13.07 -16.13 8.53
N ASP A 354 11.88 -16.09 7.91
CA ASP A 354 11.66 -16.18 6.48
C ASP A 354 11.28 -14.85 5.81
N ASP A 355 11.13 -13.77 6.59
CA ASP A 355 10.91 -12.42 6.08
C ASP A 355 12.09 -11.93 5.24
N VAL A 356 11.78 -11.31 4.10
CA VAL A 356 12.76 -10.58 3.29
C VAL A 356 12.66 -9.11 3.62
N VAL A 357 13.66 -8.61 4.37
CA VAL A 357 13.80 -7.19 4.71
C VAL A 357 14.83 -6.53 3.81
N ILE A 358 14.43 -5.45 3.13
CA ILE A 358 15.34 -4.55 2.43
C ILE A 358 15.26 -3.18 3.08
N ASP A 359 16.39 -2.72 3.59
CA ASP A 359 16.55 -1.42 4.23
C ASP A 359 17.59 -0.62 3.41
N GLU A 360 17.08 0.21 2.49
CA GLU A 360 17.87 0.97 1.52
C GLU A 360 17.29 2.39 1.40
N THR A 361 17.62 3.15 0.34
CA THR A 361 17.02 4.48 0.10
C THR A 361 16.02 4.47 -1.06
N VAL A 362 15.17 5.49 -1.14
CA VAL A 362 14.28 5.71 -2.30
C VAL A 362 15.06 5.67 -3.62
N GLY A 363 16.26 6.27 -3.65
CA GLY A 363 17.14 6.26 -4.80
C GLY A 363 17.65 4.87 -5.18
N TYR A 364 17.85 3.95 -4.23
CA TYR A 364 18.21 2.57 -4.54
C TYR A 364 17.14 1.91 -5.41
N PHE A 365 15.87 2.06 -5.02
CA PHE A 365 14.73 1.47 -5.73
C PHE A 365 14.40 2.20 -7.03
N ASN A 366 14.60 3.52 -7.08
CA ASN A 366 14.23 4.36 -8.22
C ASN A 366 15.43 4.84 -9.06
N GLY A 367 16.49 4.03 -9.16
CA GLY A 367 17.58 4.26 -10.13
C GLY A 367 18.43 5.53 -9.87
N GLY A 368 18.55 5.94 -8.61
CA GLY A 368 19.27 7.11 -8.14
C GLY A 368 18.44 8.39 -8.15
N LEU A 369 17.13 8.30 -8.41
CA LEU A 369 16.22 9.43 -8.42
C LEU A 369 15.33 9.41 -7.17
N GLY A 370 14.84 10.59 -6.78
CA GLY A 370 13.75 10.71 -5.82
C GLY A 370 12.43 10.15 -6.37
N LEU A 371 11.40 10.08 -5.52
CA LEU A 371 10.07 9.60 -5.89
C LEU A 371 9.06 10.75 -5.84
N ALA A 372 8.72 11.31 -7.00
CA ALA A 372 7.72 12.38 -7.09
C ALA A 372 6.33 11.92 -6.63
N GLY A 373 5.47 12.85 -6.22
CA GLY A 373 4.08 12.55 -5.88
C GLY A 373 3.35 11.89 -7.04
N GLY A 374 2.61 10.82 -6.75
CA GLY A 374 1.93 9.95 -7.71
C GLY A 374 2.85 9.02 -8.51
N ALA A 375 4.17 9.06 -8.32
CA ALA A 375 5.08 8.14 -8.97
C ALA A 375 5.21 6.83 -8.18
N SER A 376 5.53 5.76 -8.90
CA SER A 376 5.71 4.43 -8.31
C SER A 376 6.99 3.78 -8.79
N PHE A 377 7.53 2.88 -7.97
CA PHE A 377 8.52 1.89 -8.38
C PHE A 377 8.01 0.49 -8.10
N GLN A 378 8.64 -0.51 -8.72
CA GLN A 378 8.29 -1.91 -8.51
C GLN A 378 9.42 -2.63 -7.79
N TYR A 379 9.03 -3.55 -6.92
CA TYR A 379 9.92 -4.51 -6.26
C TYR A 379 9.36 -5.91 -6.45
N SER A 380 10.21 -6.85 -6.86
CA SER A 380 9.81 -8.24 -7.09
C SER A 380 10.74 -9.18 -6.35
N GLY A 381 10.18 -10.25 -5.80
CA GLY A 381 10.94 -11.26 -5.08
C GLY A 381 10.33 -12.65 -5.24
N THR A 382 10.99 -13.61 -4.61
CA THR A 382 10.52 -14.99 -4.50
C THR A 382 10.67 -15.46 -3.07
N PHE A 383 9.73 -16.26 -2.60
CA PHE A 383 9.78 -16.90 -1.29
C PHE A 383 9.39 -18.37 -1.40
N PHE A 384 9.69 -19.12 -0.34
CA PHE A 384 9.43 -20.54 -0.26
C PHE A 384 8.32 -20.82 0.74
N THR A 385 7.40 -21.73 0.41
CA THR A 385 6.23 -22.03 1.25
C THR A 385 5.80 -23.49 1.12
N ASP A 386 5.07 -23.98 2.12
CA ASP A 386 4.44 -25.32 2.09
C ASP A 386 2.97 -25.25 1.67
N ASP A 387 2.41 -24.05 1.56
CA ASP A 387 1.00 -23.82 1.25
C ASP A 387 0.79 -23.55 -0.24
N ASN A 388 -0.39 -23.93 -0.75
CA ASN A 388 -0.82 -23.69 -2.11
C ASN A 388 -2.35 -23.51 -2.16
N PRO A 389 -2.87 -22.26 -2.05
CA PRO A 389 -2.13 -21.00 -2.07
C PRO A 389 -1.58 -20.58 -0.69
N PRO A 390 -0.43 -19.88 -0.63
CA PRO A 390 0.03 -19.19 0.56
C PRO A 390 -0.61 -17.80 0.72
N MET A 391 -0.60 -17.27 1.95
CA MET A 391 -0.77 -15.84 2.21
C MET A 391 0.59 -15.14 2.13
N ASN A 392 0.61 -13.86 1.80
CA ASN A 392 1.84 -13.07 1.77
C ASN A 392 1.54 -11.58 1.97
N THR A 393 2.37 -10.92 2.76
CA THR A 393 2.21 -9.51 3.15
C THR A 393 3.43 -8.71 2.74
N ILE A 394 3.23 -7.48 2.26
CA ILE A 394 4.32 -6.52 2.07
C ILE A 394 4.03 -5.31 2.95
N GLU A 395 5.02 -4.84 3.69
CA GLU A 395 5.01 -3.58 4.41
C GLU A 395 6.06 -2.66 3.79
N ALA A 396 5.71 -1.41 3.56
CA ALA A 396 6.61 -0.38 3.07
C ALA A 396 6.62 0.78 4.05
N THR A 397 7.81 1.22 4.48
CA THR A 397 7.99 2.37 5.37
C THR A 397 9.04 3.31 4.80
N VAL A 398 8.72 4.59 4.69
CA VAL A 398 9.67 5.67 4.35
C VAL A 398 9.94 6.49 5.60
N ASP A 399 11.20 6.75 5.90
CA ASP A 399 11.64 7.60 7.00
C ASP A 399 12.06 8.98 6.48
N PHE A 400 11.44 10.03 7.01
CA PHE A 400 11.76 11.43 6.71
C PHE A 400 12.64 12.06 7.81
N GLY A 401 13.18 11.25 8.73
CA GLY A 401 14.04 11.60 9.85
C GLY A 401 13.26 11.87 11.14
N SER A 402 12.23 12.71 11.06
CA SER A 402 11.37 13.08 12.20
C SER A 402 10.01 12.38 12.20
N SER A 403 9.61 11.84 11.04
CA SER A 403 8.34 11.17 10.80
C SER A 403 8.53 10.02 9.81
N THR A 404 7.55 9.12 9.77
CA THR A 404 7.52 7.99 8.83
C THR A 404 6.18 7.93 8.13
N ALA A 405 6.18 7.56 6.85
CA ALA A 405 4.96 7.10 6.16
C ALA A 405 5.05 5.58 5.98
N SER A 406 3.99 4.85 6.29
CA SER A 406 3.96 3.40 6.16
C SER A 406 2.62 2.91 5.62
N ASP A 407 2.67 1.86 4.81
CA ASP A 407 1.47 1.13 4.34
C ASP A 407 1.79 -0.36 4.20
N ASP A 408 0.77 -1.20 4.39
CA ASP A 408 0.87 -2.65 4.28
C ASP A 408 -0.22 -3.25 3.40
N PHE A 409 0.11 -4.34 2.70
CA PHE A 409 -0.84 -5.04 1.85
C PHE A 409 -0.68 -6.55 1.95
N THR A 410 -1.78 -7.21 2.33
CA THR A 410 -1.87 -8.67 2.48
C THR A 410 -2.72 -9.28 1.38
N ILE A 411 -2.24 -10.36 0.75
CA ILE A 411 -2.95 -11.08 -0.31
C ILE A 411 -2.82 -12.60 -0.18
N GLU A 412 -3.87 -13.33 -0.59
CA GLU A 412 -3.80 -14.77 -0.86
C GLU A 412 -3.26 -14.97 -2.29
N CYS A 413 -2.13 -15.63 -2.43
CA CYS A 413 -1.49 -15.83 -3.72
C CYS A 413 -2.35 -16.72 -4.64
N SER A 414 -2.14 -16.65 -5.95
CA SER A 414 -2.75 -17.64 -6.85
C SER A 414 -2.11 -19.01 -6.65
N SER A 415 -2.91 -20.07 -6.56
CA SER A 415 -2.44 -21.43 -6.43
C SER A 415 -1.83 -21.96 -7.74
N LEU A 416 -0.91 -22.90 -7.62
CA LEU A 416 -0.44 -23.74 -8.70
C LEU A 416 -1.42 -24.91 -8.89
N ASP A 417 -1.99 -25.03 -10.09
CA ASP A 417 -2.81 -26.19 -10.45
C ASP A 417 -1.92 -27.42 -10.64
N LEU A 418 -2.20 -28.50 -9.90
CA LEU A 418 -1.48 -29.77 -9.95
C LEU A 418 -2.32 -30.84 -10.66
N ASN A 419 -1.73 -31.57 -11.59
CA ASN A 419 -2.36 -32.56 -12.46
C ASN A 419 -1.61 -33.91 -12.39
N PRO A 420 -1.79 -34.71 -11.32
CA PRO A 420 -1.20 -36.04 -11.23
C PRO A 420 -1.76 -36.97 -12.33
N ALA A 421 -0.90 -37.74 -13.01
CA ALA A 421 -1.32 -38.73 -14.00
C ALA A 421 -0.33 -39.89 -14.12
N ILE A 422 -0.85 -41.12 -14.24
CA ILE A 422 -0.05 -42.34 -14.43
C ILE A 422 -0.56 -43.13 -15.64
N ASP A 423 0.37 -43.74 -16.37
CA ASP A 423 0.10 -44.66 -17.48
C ASP A 423 0.86 -45.96 -17.27
N LEU A 424 0.20 -47.09 -17.52
CA LEU A 424 0.76 -48.42 -17.36
C LEU A 424 0.71 -49.19 -18.68
N THR A 425 1.80 -49.85 -19.04
CA THR A 425 1.83 -50.78 -20.17
C THR A 425 2.53 -52.08 -19.79
N LYS A 426 2.13 -53.17 -20.43
CA LYS A 426 2.73 -54.49 -20.24
C LYS A 426 2.85 -55.25 -21.55
N VAL A 427 4.02 -55.79 -21.80
CA VAL A 427 4.30 -56.68 -22.92
C VAL A 427 4.96 -57.96 -22.43
N CYS A 428 4.78 -59.04 -23.17
CA CYS A 428 5.39 -60.32 -22.82
C CYS A 428 5.66 -61.18 -24.07
N THR A 429 6.75 -61.94 -24.00
CA THR A 429 7.20 -62.88 -25.02
C THR A 429 7.51 -64.21 -24.39
N SER A 430 7.44 -65.29 -25.17
CA SER A 430 7.69 -66.64 -24.65
C SER A 430 8.73 -67.37 -25.46
N GLU A 431 9.59 -68.12 -24.78
CA GLU A 431 10.58 -69.01 -25.37
C GLU A 431 10.60 -70.37 -24.69
N LEU A 432 11.21 -71.36 -25.36
CA LEU A 432 11.45 -72.68 -24.80
C LEU A 432 12.92 -72.78 -24.39
N VAL A 433 13.17 -73.03 -23.12
CA VAL A 433 14.52 -73.13 -22.54
C VAL A 433 14.78 -74.54 -22.02
N GLU A 434 16.02 -75.02 -22.15
CA GLU A 434 16.45 -76.29 -21.54
C GLU A 434 16.86 -76.04 -20.08
N ASP A 435 16.26 -76.75 -19.14
CA ASP A 435 16.65 -76.73 -17.74
C ASP A 435 16.58 -78.14 -17.14
N GLY A 436 17.66 -78.59 -16.51
CA GLY A 436 17.74 -79.93 -15.91
C GLY A 436 17.52 -81.10 -16.88
N GLY A 437 17.64 -80.90 -18.20
CA GLY A 437 17.36 -81.90 -19.23
C GLY A 437 15.90 -81.97 -19.69
N GLU A 438 15.06 -81.02 -19.25
CA GLU A 438 13.68 -80.83 -19.69
C GLU A 438 13.55 -79.54 -20.51
N VAL A 439 12.61 -79.51 -21.46
CA VAL A 439 12.25 -78.28 -22.21
C VAL A 439 11.10 -77.61 -21.48
N ILE A 440 11.35 -76.42 -20.94
CA ILE A 440 10.40 -75.66 -20.13
C ILE A 440 10.04 -74.37 -20.87
N LEU A 441 8.78 -73.95 -20.73
CA LEU A 441 8.31 -72.67 -21.23
C LEU A 441 8.76 -71.54 -20.28
N SER A 442 9.43 -70.54 -20.84
CA SER A 442 9.82 -69.31 -20.18
C SER A 442 9.01 -68.16 -20.77
N VAL A 443 8.50 -67.26 -19.92
CA VAL A 443 7.79 -66.05 -20.36
C VAL A 443 8.53 -64.84 -19.78
N ASP A 444 9.10 -64.05 -20.68
CA ASP A 444 9.68 -62.76 -20.36
C ASP A 444 8.59 -61.70 -20.41
N TYR A 445 8.65 -60.72 -19.52
CA TYR A 445 7.74 -59.59 -19.52
C TYR A 445 8.48 -58.29 -19.25
N ASP A 446 7.95 -57.21 -19.84
CA ASP A 446 8.32 -55.85 -19.49
C ASP A 446 7.05 -55.13 -19.05
N ILE A 447 7.09 -54.54 -17.86
CA ILE A 447 6.09 -53.60 -17.38
C ILE A 447 6.71 -52.20 -17.40
N VAL A 448 6.04 -51.25 -18.04
CA VAL A 448 6.45 -49.86 -18.08
C VAL A 448 5.36 -49.02 -17.43
N SER A 449 5.71 -48.30 -16.38
CA SER A 449 4.82 -47.35 -15.70
C SER A 449 5.42 -45.96 -15.80
N CYS A 450 4.65 -45.01 -16.33
CA CYS A 450 5.10 -43.65 -16.60
C CYS A 450 4.29 -42.63 -15.80
N ASN A 451 4.97 -41.68 -15.17
CA ASN A 451 4.34 -40.45 -14.70
C ASN A 451 4.14 -39.52 -15.90
N LEU A 452 2.88 -39.23 -16.22
CA LEU A 452 2.50 -38.28 -17.26
C LEU A 452 2.01 -36.95 -16.68
N GLY A 453 1.93 -36.86 -15.35
CA GLY A 453 1.51 -35.66 -14.62
C GLY A 453 2.67 -34.69 -14.37
N ASP A 454 2.36 -33.62 -13.66
CA ASP A 454 3.29 -32.54 -13.29
C ASP A 454 3.73 -32.59 -11.81
N VAL A 455 3.39 -33.67 -11.11
CA VAL A 455 3.77 -33.93 -9.72
C VAL A 455 4.44 -35.29 -9.57
N PRO A 456 5.40 -35.45 -8.64
CA PRO A 456 5.98 -36.74 -8.36
C PRO A 456 5.00 -37.71 -7.71
N LEU A 457 5.16 -38.99 -8.03
CA LEU A 457 4.27 -40.05 -7.61
C LEU A 457 5.01 -41.10 -6.78
N ASN A 458 4.39 -41.49 -5.66
CA ASN A 458 4.71 -42.72 -4.96
C ASN A 458 3.78 -43.82 -5.48
N ALA A 459 4.33 -44.83 -6.16
CA ALA A 459 3.57 -45.85 -6.86
C ALA A 459 3.81 -47.25 -6.29
N GLU A 460 2.80 -48.10 -6.35
CA GLU A 460 2.85 -49.51 -5.95
C GLU A 460 2.36 -50.39 -7.10
N ILE A 461 3.12 -51.45 -7.42
CA ILE A 461 2.78 -52.38 -8.50
C ILE A 461 2.41 -53.76 -7.99
N SER A 462 1.38 -54.33 -8.61
CA SER A 462 0.85 -55.65 -8.27
C SER A 462 0.65 -56.51 -9.53
N ASP A 463 1.20 -57.72 -9.51
CA ASP A 463 1.02 -58.76 -10.53
C ASP A 463 1.04 -60.13 -9.86
N ALA A 464 -0.16 -60.70 -9.67
CA ALA A 464 -0.35 -61.99 -9.02
C ALA A 464 0.25 -63.17 -9.81
N THR A 465 0.44 -63.05 -11.13
CA THR A 465 1.00 -64.10 -11.98
C THR A 465 2.47 -64.32 -11.68
N VAL A 466 3.19 -63.24 -11.38
CA VAL A 466 4.65 -63.24 -11.14
C VAL A 466 5.00 -63.02 -9.66
N GLY A 467 3.98 -62.89 -8.80
CA GLY A 467 4.14 -62.81 -7.35
C GLY A 467 4.55 -61.43 -6.84
N LEU A 468 4.31 -60.37 -7.61
CA LEU A 468 4.45 -58.98 -7.15
C LEU A 468 3.19 -58.59 -6.38
N THR A 469 3.37 -58.04 -5.19
CA THR A 469 2.28 -57.56 -4.34
C THR A 469 2.72 -56.26 -3.71
N ASP A 470 2.08 -55.17 -4.13
CA ASP A 470 2.23 -53.79 -3.64
C ASP A 470 3.70 -53.40 -3.51
N VAL A 471 4.47 -53.63 -4.57
CA VAL A 471 5.91 -53.33 -4.58
C VAL A 471 6.09 -51.83 -4.83
N PRO A 472 6.66 -51.07 -3.87
CA PRO A 472 6.74 -49.63 -3.98
C PRO A 472 7.91 -49.18 -4.87
N TYR A 473 7.69 -48.10 -5.61
CA TYR A 473 8.71 -47.39 -6.38
C TYR A 473 8.31 -45.92 -6.57
N LEU A 474 9.28 -45.07 -6.87
CA LEU A 474 9.07 -43.64 -7.05
C LEU A 474 9.15 -43.27 -8.52
N LEU A 475 8.29 -42.37 -8.96
CA LEU A 475 8.35 -41.73 -10.26
C LEU A 475 8.55 -40.23 -10.05
N ASP A 476 9.55 -39.66 -10.74
CA ASP A 476 9.84 -38.21 -10.73
C ASP A 476 10.32 -37.65 -9.37
N ILE A 477 10.88 -38.52 -8.50
CA ILE A 477 11.64 -38.11 -7.30
C ILE A 477 13.12 -38.44 -7.51
N ALA A 478 14.00 -37.49 -7.18
CA ALA A 478 15.44 -37.70 -7.17
C ALA A 478 15.79 -38.88 -6.24
N GLN A 479 16.50 -39.87 -6.78
CA GLN A 479 16.97 -41.01 -6.00
C GLN A 479 17.90 -40.51 -4.88
N ALA A 480 17.60 -40.87 -3.63
CA ALA A 480 18.47 -40.59 -2.50
C ALA A 480 19.80 -41.34 -2.64
N CYS A 481 20.89 -40.69 -2.24
CA CYS A 481 22.24 -41.25 -2.29
C CYS A 481 23.05 -40.79 -1.08
N GLU A 482 24.05 -41.56 -0.69
CA GLU A 482 25.13 -41.08 0.20
C GLU A 482 26.43 -40.88 -0.57
N ILE A 483 26.59 -41.59 -1.69
CA ILE A 483 27.77 -41.54 -2.56
C ILE A 483 27.37 -41.60 -4.03
N ASP A 484 28.23 -41.09 -4.92
CA ASP A 484 27.97 -41.05 -6.38
C ASP A 484 27.57 -42.41 -6.97
N THR A 485 28.06 -43.53 -6.40
CA THR A 485 27.75 -44.87 -6.91
C THR A 485 26.35 -45.36 -6.57
N ASP A 486 25.64 -44.70 -5.65
CA ASP A 486 24.23 -44.98 -5.40
C ASP A 486 23.37 -44.48 -6.57
N CYS A 487 23.92 -43.57 -7.39
CA CYS A 487 23.30 -43.03 -8.58
C CYS A 487 23.57 -43.93 -9.79
N SER A 488 22.50 -44.43 -10.39
CA SER A 488 22.54 -45.23 -11.62
C SER A 488 23.25 -44.48 -12.77
N VAL A 489 23.11 -43.15 -12.79
CA VAL A 489 23.81 -42.18 -13.64
C VAL A 489 23.93 -40.87 -12.83
N GLY A 490 25.06 -40.15 -12.91
CA GLY A 490 25.22 -38.84 -12.27
C GLY A 490 26.12 -38.81 -11.03
N THR A 491 26.03 -37.72 -10.25
CA THR A 491 26.77 -37.51 -8.99
C THR A 491 25.80 -37.27 -7.84
N CYS A 492 26.17 -37.75 -6.67
CA CYS A 492 25.43 -37.53 -5.44
C CYS A 492 25.77 -36.15 -4.88
N ASP A 493 24.79 -35.25 -4.84
CA ASP A 493 24.94 -33.92 -4.27
C ASP A 493 23.84 -33.67 -3.23
N ASN A 494 24.23 -33.22 -2.04
CA ASN A 494 23.34 -33.06 -0.88
C ASN A 494 22.40 -34.25 -0.60
N GLY A 495 22.86 -35.47 -0.90
CA GLY A 495 22.11 -36.70 -0.65
C GLY A 495 21.11 -37.10 -1.74
N LEU A 496 21.18 -36.46 -2.92
CA LEU A 496 20.33 -36.73 -4.09
C LEU A 496 21.16 -36.90 -5.37
N CYS A 497 20.73 -37.82 -6.24
CA CYS A 497 21.40 -38.09 -7.50
C CYS A 497 21.08 -37.03 -8.56
N LEU A 498 22.03 -36.15 -8.88
CA LEU A 498 21.93 -35.19 -9.98
C LEU A 498 22.36 -35.84 -11.29
N GLU A 499 21.53 -35.73 -12.34
CA GLU A 499 21.67 -36.31 -13.69
C GLU A 499 21.28 -37.79 -13.89
N ALA A 500 20.52 -38.38 -12.96
CA ALA A 500 19.75 -39.58 -13.29
C ALA A 500 18.67 -39.23 -14.35
N PRO A 501 18.35 -40.10 -15.33
CA PRO A 501 17.21 -39.88 -16.23
C PRO A 501 15.95 -39.67 -15.38
N GLY A 502 15.25 -38.54 -15.56
CA GLY A 502 14.07 -38.18 -14.75
C GLY A 502 14.21 -36.92 -13.88
N LEU A 503 15.15 -36.02 -14.18
CA LEU A 503 15.33 -34.72 -13.49
C LEU A 503 14.92 -33.51 -14.35
N VAL A 504 14.10 -33.73 -15.38
CA VAL A 504 13.48 -32.65 -16.15
C VAL A 504 11.97 -32.76 -15.93
N TYR A 505 11.45 -31.93 -15.02
CA TYR A 505 10.01 -31.67 -14.95
C TYR A 505 9.52 -31.31 -16.36
N GLY A 506 8.64 -32.15 -16.93
CA GLY A 506 8.03 -31.93 -18.25
C GLY A 506 8.29 -33.00 -19.32
N ASP A 507 9.13 -34.02 -19.08
CA ASP A 507 9.23 -35.22 -19.94
C ASP A 507 8.72 -36.47 -19.19
N PRO A 508 8.03 -37.43 -19.85
CA PRO A 508 7.53 -38.64 -19.20
C PRO A 508 8.65 -39.43 -18.51
N VAL A 509 8.58 -39.55 -17.18
CA VAL A 509 9.50 -40.39 -16.39
C VAL A 509 8.88 -41.76 -16.22
N CYS A 510 9.54 -42.79 -16.77
CA CYS A 510 9.04 -44.15 -16.74
C CYS A 510 9.96 -45.09 -15.94
N ALA A 511 9.36 -45.91 -15.07
CA ALA A 511 9.99 -47.07 -14.47
C ALA A 511 9.74 -48.31 -15.34
N ILE A 512 10.78 -49.14 -15.52
CA ILE A 512 10.69 -50.41 -16.26
C ILE A 512 10.98 -51.54 -15.29
N ILE A 513 10.05 -52.50 -15.19
CA ILE A 513 10.20 -53.72 -14.41
C ILE A 513 10.16 -54.90 -15.39
N SER A 514 11.29 -55.56 -15.53
CA SER A 514 11.47 -56.71 -16.42
C SER A 514 11.91 -57.93 -15.62
N ASP A 515 11.26 -59.07 -15.86
CA ASP A 515 11.69 -60.35 -15.31
C ASP A 515 11.15 -61.50 -16.18
N THR A 516 11.48 -62.72 -15.78
CA THR A 516 11.07 -63.94 -16.43
C THR A 516 10.34 -64.83 -15.44
N TYR A 517 9.17 -65.35 -15.81
CA TYR A 517 8.46 -66.35 -15.01
C TYR A 517 8.22 -67.65 -15.77
N ARG A 518 8.03 -68.72 -15.00
CA ARG A 518 7.69 -70.05 -15.51
C ARG A 518 6.25 -70.36 -15.16
N PRO A 519 5.34 -70.48 -16.15
CA PRO A 519 3.94 -70.77 -15.88
C PRO A 519 3.77 -72.10 -15.12
N SER A 520 3.15 -72.06 -13.95
CA SER A 520 2.88 -73.26 -13.12
C SER A 520 1.64 -74.04 -13.59
N THR A 521 0.82 -73.44 -14.47
CA THR A 521 -0.35 -74.05 -15.08
C THR A 521 -0.41 -73.73 -16.57
N LEU A 522 -0.70 -74.74 -17.40
CA LEU A 522 -0.97 -74.55 -18.83
C LEU A 522 -2.48 -74.30 -19.03
N PRO A 523 -2.89 -73.33 -19.87
CA PRO A 523 -4.30 -73.12 -20.18
C PRO A 523 -4.93 -74.38 -20.78
N THR A 524 -6.17 -74.65 -20.39
CA THR A 524 -6.95 -75.75 -20.98
C THR A 524 -7.80 -75.21 -22.14
N GLY A 525 -7.59 -75.71 -23.37
CA GLY A 525 -8.37 -75.35 -24.55
C GLY A 525 -7.52 -75.01 -25.79
N ASN A 526 -8.17 -74.49 -26.85
CA ASN A 526 -7.53 -74.14 -28.14
C ASN A 526 -6.78 -72.78 -28.13
N ARG A 527 -6.54 -72.17 -26.97
CA ARG A 527 -5.88 -70.86 -26.87
C ARG A 527 -4.44 -71.06 -26.39
N LEU A 528 -3.49 -70.82 -27.29
CA LEU A 528 -2.04 -70.92 -27.05
C LEU A 528 -1.47 -69.71 -26.28
N ASN A 529 -2.30 -68.96 -25.54
CA ASN A 529 -1.90 -67.73 -24.86
C ASN A 529 -2.38 -67.74 -23.39
N SER A 530 -1.60 -67.17 -22.48
CA SER A 530 -2.05 -66.77 -21.13
C SER A 530 -2.44 -65.30 -21.12
N GLN A 531 -3.29 -64.92 -20.17
CA GLN A 531 -3.51 -63.52 -19.81
C GLN A 531 -2.69 -63.23 -18.56
N ASN A 532 -1.93 -62.14 -18.59
CA ASN A 532 -1.22 -61.65 -17.41
C ASN A 532 -1.60 -60.18 -17.19
N THR A 533 -2.23 -59.91 -16.05
CA THR A 533 -2.72 -58.60 -15.65
C THR A 533 -1.76 -57.97 -14.65
N VAL A 534 -1.43 -56.70 -14.85
CA VAL A 534 -0.72 -55.87 -13.88
C VAL A 534 -1.61 -54.68 -13.52
N SER A 535 -1.56 -54.28 -12.26
CA SER A 535 -2.16 -53.05 -11.77
C SER A 535 -1.10 -52.17 -11.12
N VAL A 536 -1.26 -50.86 -11.25
CA VAL A 536 -0.51 -49.86 -10.50
C VAL A 536 -1.48 -48.99 -9.72
N SER A 537 -1.13 -48.67 -8.49
CA SER A 537 -1.71 -47.56 -7.73
C SER A 537 -0.63 -46.51 -7.48
N ALA A 538 -1.02 -45.23 -7.45
CA ALA A 538 -0.08 -44.14 -7.20
C ALA A 538 -0.75 -42.96 -6.50
N TYR A 539 0.05 -42.25 -5.71
CA TYR A 539 -0.36 -41.06 -4.97
C TYR A 539 0.62 -39.94 -5.22
N SER A 540 0.12 -38.72 -5.40
CA SER A 540 0.95 -37.52 -5.39
C SER A 540 1.55 -37.32 -4.00
N VAL A 541 2.84 -36.98 -3.94
CA VAL A 541 3.50 -36.65 -2.66
C VAL A 541 3.22 -35.23 -2.17
N PHE A 542 2.59 -34.39 -2.99
CA PHE A 542 2.33 -32.96 -2.69
C PHE A 542 0.84 -32.61 -2.60
N ASP A 543 -0.05 -33.56 -2.89
CA ASP A 543 -1.48 -33.33 -2.73
C ASP A 543 -1.91 -33.55 -1.28
N VAL A 544 -2.01 -32.43 -0.54
CA VAL A 544 -2.51 -32.37 0.84
C VAL A 544 -4.01 -32.72 0.96
N ASN A 545 -4.71 -32.94 -0.16
CA ASN A 545 -6.09 -33.45 -0.17
C ASN A 545 -6.17 -34.97 -0.43
N GLU A 546 -5.19 -35.78 -0.03
CA GLU A 546 -5.22 -37.20 0.42
C GLU A 546 -6.20 -38.23 -0.22
N THR A 547 -6.92 -37.96 -1.30
CA THR A 547 -8.17 -38.71 -1.59
C THR A 547 -8.33 -39.26 -3.00
N GLU A 548 -7.52 -38.87 -3.99
CA GLU A 548 -7.55 -39.51 -5.31
C GLU A 548 -6.31 -40.36 -5.53
N GLU A 549 -6.43 -41.64 -5.14
CA GLU A 549 -5.54 -42.71 -5.60
C GLU A 549 -5.65 -42.82 -7.13
N LEU A 550 -4.54 -42.56 -7.83
CA LEU A 550 -4.45 -42.87 -9.24
C LEU A 550 -4.32 -44.38 -9.39
N THR A 551 -5.11 -44.98 -10.28
CA THR A 551 -5.00 -46.41 -10.58
C THR A 551 -5.00 -46.64 -12.09
N ASP A 552 -4.21 -47.59 -12.53
CA ASP A 552 -4.26 -48.10 -13.91
C ASP A 552 -4.06 -49.63 -13.91
N GLU A 553 -4.67 -50.32 -14.87
CA GLU A 553 -4.65 -51.78 -14.97
C GLU A 553 -4.57 -52.22 -16.43
N VAL A 554 -3.56 -53.03 -16.74
CA VAL A 554 -3.33 -53.54 -18.10
C VAL A 554 -3.20 -55.05 -18.10
N THR A 555 -3.94 -55.69 -19.01
CA THR A 555 -3.86 -57.14 -19.28
C THR A 555 -3.14 -57.42 -20.59
N ALA A 556 -1.95 -58.00 -20.50
CA ALA A 556 -1.20 -58.48 -21.64
C ALA A 556 -1.62 -59.92 -22.02
N THR A 557 -1.65 -60.21 -23.31
CA THR A 557 -1.85 -61.58 -23.82
C THR A 557 -0.49 -62.18 -24.15
N CYS A 558 0.01 -63.06 -23.29
CA CYS A 558 1.33 -63.68 -23.46
C CYS A 558 1.20 -64.96 -24.28
N PRO A 559 1.92 -65.11 -25.41
CA PRO A 559 1.97 -66.38 -26.11
C PRO A 559 2.57 -67.44 -25.18
N LEU A 560 2.10 -68.68 -25.27
CA LEU A 560 2.66 -69.85 -24.56
C LEU A 560 3.22 -70.88 -25.53
N CYS A 561 3.14 -70.59 -26.82
CA CYS A 561 3.71 -71.41 -27.87
C CYS A 561 4.49 -70.46 -28.79
N PRO A 562 5.83 -70.58 -28.88
CA PRO A 562 6.58 -69.77 -29.82
C PRO A 562 6.12 -70.13 -31.24
N ILE A 563 5.42 -69.21 -31.89
CA ILE A 563 4.91 -69.42 -33.25
C ILE A 563 6.15 -69.51 -34.17
N GLN A 564 6.23 -70.55 -35.01
CA GLN A 564 7.27 -70.64 -36.02
C GLN A 564 7.26 -69.39 -36.92
N PRO A 565 8.43 -68.90 -37.37
CA PRO A 565 8.47 -67.82 -38.35
C PRO A 565 7.72 -68.22 -39.62
N GLU A 566 6.94 -67.30 -40.19
CA GLU A 566 6.26 -67.50 -41.47
C GLU A 566 7.23 -68.06 -42.53
N PRO A 567 6.82 -69.07 -43.33
CA PRO A 567 7.65 -69.52 -44.42
C PRO A 567 7.82 -68.38 -45.43
N GLN A 568 9.08 -68.00 -45.68
CA GLN A 568 9.45 -67.06 -46.74
C GLN A 568 8.81 -67.52 -48.06
N PRO A 569 8.13 -66.65 -48.81
CA PRO A 569 7.56 -67.02 -50.10
C PRO A 569 8.69 -67.34 -51.09
N GLU A 570 8.62 -68.52 -51.72
CA GLU A 570 9.56 -69.00 -52.75
C GLU A 570 9.64 -68.09 -53.99
#